data_AF-A0AAY4EQU0-F1
#
_entry.id   AF-A0AAY4EQU0-F1
#
_cell.length_a   1.000
_cell.length_b   1.000
_cell.length_c   1.000
_cell.angle_alpha   90.00
_cell.angle_beta   90.00
_cell.angle_gamma   90.00
#
_symmetry.space_group_name_H-M   'P 1'
#
loop_
_entity.id
_entity.type
_entity.pdbx_description
1 polymer ?
#
loop_
_entity_poly.entity_id
_entity_poly.type
_entity_poly.pdbx_seq_one_letter_code
_entity_poly.pdbx_strand_id
1 'polypeptide(L)'
;VLRQLKEIPYKIRTMGIYLVVEANNGLILIWDRKTSMFIKLSPEFSGNVCGLCGNYDGNANNDFTTRSHEVVIDSLTFGNSWKLSASCPEAMLVQNPCSSNPYRQSWAQKQCSIITGSVFSSCQSLVDPTSFYDACVSDSCACDGEGDCECYCTAVAAYAAACNEAGACIHWRSPKICPLFCDYYNSLGECEWHYNPCGAQCMQTCRNPSELGYFIKVYFPYFDEDKMKCVTKEDCGCFVGEIQYSTGQDVPTTESCQTWYELQV
;
A
#
# COMPACT_ATOMS: atom_id res chain seq x y z
N VAL A 1 -21.74 -21.42 -21.22
CA VAL A 1 -21.67 -19.98 -21.54
C VAL A 1 -20.33 -19.48 -21.03
N LEU A 2 -19.36 -19.31 -21.93
CA LEU A 2 -18.11 -18.64 -21.57
C LEU A 2 -18.50 -17.22 -21.19
N ARG A 3 -18.48 -16.89 -19.88
CA ARG A 3 -18.53 -15.49 -19.46
C ARG A 3 -17.33 -14.86 -20.12
N GLN A 4 -17.56 -14.04 -21.15
CA GLN A 4 -16.54 -13.07 -21.57
C GLN A 4 -16.22 -12.29 -20.30
N LEU A 5 -15.03 -12.53 -19.75
CA LEU A 5 -14.49 -11.69 -18.69
C LEU A 5 -14.36 -10.32 -19.34
N LYS A 6 -15.32 -9.44 -19.04
CA LYS A 6 -15.22 -8.05 -19.43
C LYS A 6 -13.98 -7.53 -18.72
N GLU A 7 -12.93 -7.25 -19.47
CA GLU A 7 -11.72 -6.67 -18.91
C GLU A 7 -12.11 -5.37 -18.21
N ILE A 8 -11.76 -5.27 -16.94
CA ILE A 8 -11.99 -4.08 -16.13
C ILE A 8 -10.77 -3.20 -16.39
N PRO A 9 -10.93 -2.02 -17.00
CA PRO A 9 -9.79 -1.13 -17.18
C PRO A 9 -9.22 -0.75 -15.83
N TYR A 10 -7.90 -0.71 -15.73
CA TYR A 10 -7.17 -0.34 -14.53
C TYR A 10 -5.98 0.53 -14.90
N LYS A 11 -5.42 1.20 -13.89
CA LYS A 11 -4.19 2.01 -13.99
C LYS A 11 -3.20 1.53 -12.96
N ILE A 12 -1.91 1.54 -13.31
CA ILE A 12 -0.82 1.24 -12.37
C ILE A 12 -0.01 2.49 -12.10
N ARG A 13 0.30 2.75 -10.84
CA ARG A 13 1.14 3.88 -10.40
C ARG A 13 2.12 3.45 -9.33
N THR A 14 3.22 4.18 -9.22
CA THR A 14 4.17 4.04 -8.11
C THR A 14 4.02 5.23 -7.19
N MET A 15 3.74 4.98 -5.90
CA MET A 15 3.57 6.01 -4.87
C MET A 15 4.52 5.72 -3.71
N GLY A 16 5.63 6.44 -3.65
CA GLY A 16 6.71 6.13 -2.71
C GLY A 16 7.22 4.71 -2.92
N ILE A 17 7.17 3.88 -1.87
CA ILE A 17 7.59 2.47 -1.93
C ILE A 17 6.49 1.52 -2.46
N TYR A 18 5.27 2.01 -2.67
CA TYR A 18 4.12 1.18 -3.04
C TYR A 18 3.89 1.17 -4.55
N LEU A 19 3.40 0.02 -5.04
CA LEU A 19 2.72 -0.10 -6.32
C LEU A 19 1.21 -0.04 -6.07
N VAL A 20 0.52 0.84 -6.79
CA VAL A 20 -0.92 1.08 -6.64
C VAL A 20 -1.61 0.70 -7.95
N VAL A 21 -2.58 -0.21 -7.86
CA VAL A 21 -3.44 -0.60 -8.98
C VAL A 21 -4.85 -0.09 -8.70
N GLU A 22 -5.33 0.81 -9.52
CA GLU A 22 -6.68 1.39 -9.43
C GLU A 22 -7.52 0.85 -10.57
N ALA A 23 -8.56 0.07 -10.26
CA ALA A 23 -9.49 -0.47 -11.24
C ALA A 23 -10.77 0.39 -11.32
N ASN A 24 -11.30 0.57 -12.52
CA ASN A 24 -12.45 1.43 -12.78
C ASN A 24 -13.77 0.95 -12.12
N ASN A 25 -13.79 -0.25 -11.55
CA ASN A 25 -14.91 -0.76 -10.76
C ASN A 25 -14.85 -0.35 -9.28
N GLY A 26 -13.87 0.47 -8.86
CA GLY A 26 -13.73 0.93 -7.47
C GLY A 26 -12.91 0.00 -6.58
N LEU A 27 -12.13 -0.92 -7.14
CA LEU A 27 -11.11 -1.69 -6.42
C LEU A 27 -9.76 -0.95 -6.51
N ILE A 28 -9.09 -0.82 -5.37
CA ILE A 28 -7.72 -0.30 -5.29
C ILE A 28 -6.86 -1.31 -4.54
N LEU A 29 -5.78 -1.76 -5.18
CA LEU A 29 -4.76 -2.60 -4.56
C LEU A 29 -3.48 -1.79 -4.35
N ILE A 30 -2.98 -1.79 -3.12
CA ILE A 30 -1.72 -1.13 -2.75
C ILE A 30 -0.78 -2.21 -2.24
N TRP A 31 0.38 -2.36 -2.87
CA TRP A 31 1.35 -3.41 -2.54
C TRP A 31 2.74 -2.81 -2.28
N ASP A 32 3.37 -3.21 -1.19
CA ASP A 32 4.72 -2.74 -0.79
C ASP A 32 5.87 -3.40 -1.58
N ARG A 33 5.54 -4.20 -2.60
CA ARG A 33 6.48 -5.00 -3.41
C ARG A 33 7.17 -6.12 -2.61
N LYS A 34 6.68 -6.40 -1.42
CA LYS A 34 7.17 -7.40 -0.48
C LYS A 34 5.98 -8.25 -0.05
N THR A 35 5.56 -8.14 1.22
CA THR A 35 4.55 -9.01 1.84
C THR A 35 3.27 -8.28 2.24
N SER A 36 3.24 -6.94 2.23
CA SER A 36 2.07 -6.17 2.65
C SER A 36 1.21 -5.77 1.47
N MET A 37 -0.06 -6.18 1.51
CA MET A 37 -1.09 -5.78 0.55
C MET A 37 -2.26 -5.13 1.27
N PHE A 38 -2.70 -3.99 0.76
CA PHE A 38 -3.92 -3.31 1.21
C PHE A 38 -4.92 -3.32 0.06
N ILE A 39 -6.14 -3.76 0.35
CA ILE A 39 -7.24 -3.77 -0.61
C ILE A 39 -8.26 -2.74 -0.10
N LYS A 40 -8.55 -1.74 -0.92
CA LYS A 40 -9.65 -0.80 -0.69
C LYS A 40 -10.74 -1.07 -1.71
N LEU A 41 -11.98 -1.12 -1.23
CA LEU A 41 -13.16 -1.36 -2.04
C LEU A 41 -14.12 -0.18 -1.92
N SER A 42 -14.74 0.19 -3.03
CA SER A 42 -15.89 1.09 -3.03
C SER A 42 -17.01 0.53 -2.14
N PRO A 43 -17.81 1.38 -1.46
CA PRO A 43 -18.96 0.95 -0.66
C PRO A 43 -19.97 0.08 -1.42
N GLU A 44 -19.98 0.13 -2.76
CA GLU A 44 -20.82 -0.73 -3.62
C GLU A 44 -20.56 -2.23 -3.42
N PHE A 45 -19.36 -2.60 -2.95
CA PHE A 45 -19.00 -3.99 -2.64
C PHE A 45 -19.48 -4.46 -1.26
N SER A 46 -20.07 -3.58 -0.44
CA SER A 46 -20.50 -3.93 0.92
C SER A 46 -21.51 -5.09 0.92
N GLY A 47 -21.20 -6.14 1.67
CA GLY A 47 -22.00 -7.38 1.73
C GLY A 47 -22.00 -8.21 0.44
N ASN A 48 -21.25 -7.81 -0.59
CA ASN A 48 -21.21 -8.46 -1.91
C ASN A 48 -19.87 -9.16 -2.18
N VAL A 49 -18.99 -9.24 -1.18
CA VAL A 49 -17.69 -9.91 -1.26
C VAL A 49 -17.63 -11.04 -0.23
N CYS A 50 -16.67 -11.94 -0.43
CA CYS A 50 -16.37 -13.02 0.49
C CYS A 50 -14.91 -13.43 0.32
N GLY A 51 -14.34 -14.07 1.34
CA GLY A 51 -12.96 -14.52 1.32
C GLY A 51 -12.28 -14.29 2.67
N LEU A 52 -10.95 -14.33 2.66
CA LEU A 52 -10.13 -14.14 3.86
C LEU A 52 -10.26 -12.74 4.48
N CYS A 53 -10.70 -11.74 3.71
CA CYS A 53 -10.95 -10.37 4.17
C CYS A 53 -12.39 -10.15 4.65
N GLY A 54 -13.17 -11.21 4.89
CA GLY A 54 -14.55 -11.11 5.34
C GLY A 54 -15.52 -10.77 4.22
N ASN A 55 -16.68 -10.20 4.61
CA ASN A 55 -17.78 -9.90 3.68
C ASN A 55 -18.05 -8.38 3.49
N TYR A 56 -17.32 -7.52 4.22
CA TYR A 56 -17.41 -6.07 4.15
C TYR A 56 -18.82 -5.51 4.42
N ASP A 57 -19.60 -6.14 5.30
CA ASP A 57 -20.94 -5.66 5.71
C ASP A 57 -20.92 -4.75 6.96
N GLY A 58 -19.74 -4.55 7.56
CA GLY A 58 -19.54 -3.75 8.78
C GLY A 58 -19.74 -4.51 10.09
N ASN A 59 -19.97 -5.82 10.05
CA ASN A 59 -20.16 -6.68 11.23
C ASN A 59 -19.04 -7.71 11.38
N ALA A 60 -18.02 -7.39 12.18
CA ALA A 60 -16.87 -8.29 12.41
C ALA A 60 -17.24 -9.68 12.96
N ASN A 61 -18.42 -9.88 13.55
CA ASN A 61 -18.83 -11.16 14.14
C ASN A 61 -19.16 -12.24 13.09
N ASN A 62 -19.36 -11.87 11.83
CA ASN A 62 -19.66 -12.83 10.76
C ASN A 62 -18.56 -12.91 9.68
N ASP A 63 -17.44 -12.20 9.85
CA ASP A 63 -16.36 -12.18 8.85
C ASP A 63 -15.73 -13.57 8.67
N PHE A 64 -15.76 -14.42 9.69
CA PHE A 64 -15.35 -15.83 9.59
C PHE A 64 -16.46 -16.71 9.00
N THR A 65 -16.97 -16.31 7.83
CA THR A 65 -17.88 -17.11 7.01
C THR A 65 -17.10 -18.00 6.05
N THR A 66 -17.30 -19.31 6.13
CA THR A 66 -16.63 -20.29 5.27
C THR A 66 -17.16 -20.27 3.83
N ARG A 67 -16.47 -20.95 2.91
CA ARG A 67 -16.96 -21.16 1.54
C ARG A 67 -18.30 -21.92 1.47
N SER A 68 -18.68 -22.66 2.52
CA SER A 68 -20.00 -23.32 2.66
C SER A 68 -21.09 -22.41 3.23
N HIS A 69 -20.79 -21.12 3.44
CA HIS A 69 -21.68 -20.13 4.08
C HIS A 69 -21.97 -20.41 5.55
N GLU A 70 -21.07 -21.10 6.25
CA GLU A 70 -21.17 -21.34 7.69
C GLU A 70 -20.32 -20.33 8.44
N VAL A 71 -20.89 -19.71 9.49
CA VAL A 71 -20.14 -18.81 10.37
C VAL A 71 -19.43 -19.65 11.43
N VAL A 72 -18.11 -19.53 11.51
CA VAL A 72 -17.27 -20.25 12.47
C VAL A 72 -16.50 -19.28 13.36
N ILE A 73 -16.02 -19.77 14.50
CA ILE A 73 -15.22 -18.97 15.45
C ILE A 73 -13.73 -19.26 15.28
N ASP A 74 -13.40 -20.47 14.80
CA ASP A 74 -12.02 -20.92 14.64
C ASP A 74 -11.41 -20.40 13.33
N SER A 75 -10.31 -19.66 13.44
CA SER A 75 -9.64 -19.02 12.31
C SER A 75 -8.99 -20.02 11.35
N LEU A 76 -8.55 -21.19 11.84
CA LEU A 76 -7.99 -22.24 10.97
C LEU A 76 -9.07 -22.88 10.11
N THR A 77 -10.21 -23.23 10.71
CA THR A 77 -11.38 -23.76 10.00
C THR A 77 -11.84 -22.77 8.94
N PHE A 78 -11.93 -21.48 9.28
CA PHE A 78 -12.23 -20.41 8.34
C PHE A 78 -11.20 -20.34 7.21
N GLY A 79 -9.91 -20.18 7.52
CA GLY A 79 -8.84 -20.00 6.53
C GLY A 79 -8.69 -21.19 5.58
N ASN A 80 -8.76 -22.41 6.11
CA ASN A 80 -8.66 -23.63 5.31
C ASN A 80 -9.85 -23.81 4.36
N SER A 81 -11.04 -23.32 4.72
CA SER A 81 -12.21 -23.36 3.84
C SER A 81 -12.03 -22.54 2.55
N TRP A 82 -11.11 -21.57 2.56
CA TRP A 82 -10.85 -20.67 1.43
C TRP A 82 -9.71 -21.14 0.51
N LYS A 83 -9.12 -22.32 0.74
CA LYS A 83 -8.09 -22.86 -0.16
C LYS A 83 -8.60 -22.98 -1.60
N LEU A 84 -7.74 -22.66 -2.57
CA LEU A 84 -8.11 -22.74 -3.98
C LEU A 84 -8.12 -24.19 -4.47
N SER A 85 -7.07 -24.94 -4.15
CA SER A 85 -6.94 -26.35 -4.52
C SER A 85 -7.19 -27.26 -3.34
N ALA A 86 -7.95 -28.34 -3.58
CA ALA A 86 -8.13 -29.41 -2.61
C ALA A 86 -6.82 -30.16 -2.28
N SER A 87 -5.83 -30.11 -3.18
CA SER A 87 -4.51 -30.72 -2.97
C SER A 87 -3.62 -29.96 -2.01
N CYS A 88 -3.95 -28.71 -1.67
CA CYS A 88 -3.22 -27.95 -0.67
C CYS A 88 -3.43 -28.58 0.71
N PRO A 89 -2.35 -28.79 1.48
CA PRO A 89 -2.47 -29.30 2.85
C PRO A 89 -3.27 -28.31 3.71
N GLU A 90 -3.93 -28.84 4.73
CA GLU A 90 -4.57 -28.01 5.75
C GLU A 90 -3.50 -27.24 6.52
N ALA A 91 -3.70 -25.93 6.69
CA ALA A 91 -2.92 -25.13 7.60
C ALA A 91 -3.13 -25.64 9.03
N MET A 92 -2.05 -25.68 9.79
CA MET A 92 -2.07 -26.02 11.21
C MET A 92 -1.86 -24.76 12.03
N LEU A 93 -2.22 -24.81 13.31
CA LEU A 93 -2.02 -23.71 14.24
C LEU A 93 -0.53 -23.38 14.31
N VAL A 94 -0.16 -22.17 13.88
CA VAL A 94 1.23 -21.72 13.88
C VAL A 94 1.68 -21.68 15.34
N GLN A 95 2.66 -22.51 15.68
CA GLN A 95 3.32 -22.40 16.97
C GLN A 95 4.01 -21.04 17.05
N ASN A 96 3.99 -20.41 18.22
CA ASN A 96 4.61 -19.12 18.43
C ASN A 96 6.06 -19.16 17.91
N PRO A 97 6.43 -18.35 16.89
CA PRO A 97 7.76 -18.43 16.29
C PRO A 97 8.90 -18.15 17.27
N CYS A 98 8.65 -17.36 18.32
CA CYS A 98 9.63 -17.13 19.37
C CYS A 98 9.84 -18.37 20.26
N SER A 99 8.87 -19.29 20.35
CA SER A 99 9.08 -20.58 21.01
C SER A 99 9.99 -21.50 20.21
N SER A 100 9.89 -21.47 18.88
CA SER A 100 10.78 -22.20 17.98
C SER A 100 12.17 -21.54 17.88
N ASN A 101 12.24 -20.21 17.94
CA ASN A 101 13.45 -19.40 17.85
C ASN A 101 13.68 -18.53 19.12
N PRO A 102 13.89 -19.14 20.30
CA PRO A 102 13.95 -18.39 21.57
C PRO A 102 15.12 -17.41 21.67
N TYR A 103 16.22 -17.67 20.95
CA TYR A 103 17.38 -16.78 20.90
C TYR A 103 17.07 -15.40 20.28
N ARG A 104 15.97 -15.28 19.51
CA ARG A 104 15.55 -14.03 18.86
C ARG A 104 14.56 -13.22 19.66
N GLN A 105 13.88 -13.84 20.62
CA GLN A 105 12.78 -13.22 21.37
C GLN A 105 13.19 -11.88 22.01
N SER A 106 14.32 -11.82 22.69
CA SER A 106 14.81 -10.60 23.35
C SER A 106 15.11 -9.47 22.36
N TRP A 107 15.64 -9.81 21.18
CA TRP A 107 15.87 -8.82 20.12
C TRP A 107 14.56 -8.33 19.54
N ALA A 108 13.65 -9.23 19.20
CA ALA A 108 12.33 -8.93 18.65
C ALA A 108 11.52 -8.02 19.58
N GLN A 109 11.40 -8.38 20.87
CA GLN A 109 10.69 -7.57 21.88
C GLN A 109 11.30 -6.18 22.02
N LYS A 110 12.64 -6.08 22.00
CA LYS A 110 13.33 -4.80 22.10
C LYS A 110 13.10 -3.91 20.88
N GLN A 111 13.23 -4.44 19.67
CA GLN A 111 13.02 -3.65 18.45
C GLN A 111 11.55 -3.23 18.32
N CYS A 112 10.61 -4.17 18.49
CA CYS A 112 9.18 -3.92 18.37
C CYS A 112 8.62 -2.99 19.47
N SER A 113 9.35 -2.77 20.57
CA SER A 113 8.96 -1.82 21.61
C SER A 113 8.81 -0.38 21.12
N ILE A 114 9.30 -0.05 19.92
CA ILE A 114 9.03 1.25 19.30
C ILE A 114 7.52 1.52 19.14
N ILE A 115 6.71 0.49 18.85
CA ILE A 115 5.26 0.56 18.61
C ILE A 115 4.53 1.05 19.87
N THR A 116 4.92 0.53 21.03
CA THR A 116 4.38 0.91 22.35
C THR A 116 5.19 2.03 23.02
N GLY A 117 6.27 2.49 22.39
CA GLY A 117 7.17 3.51 22.90
C GLY A 117 6.69 4.94 22.63
N SER A 118 7.48 5.91 23.07
CA SER A 118 7.14 7.33 22.95
C SER A 118 7.00 7.84 21.51
N VAL A 119 7.68 7.21 20.55
CA VAL A 119 7.65 7.57 19.12
C VAL A 119 6.22 7.55 18.57
N PHE A 120 5.39 6.59 19.01
CA PHE A 120 4.01 6.43 18.56
C PHE A 120 2.97 6.92 19.57
N SER A 121 3.38 7.63 20.63
CA SER A 121 2.49 8.05 21.72
C SER A 121 1.26 8.85 21.27
N SER A 122 1.37 9.65 20.21
CA SER A 122 0.24 10.41 19.64
C SER A 122 -0.77 9.56 18.88
N CYS A 123 -0.41 8.33 18.49
CA CYS A 123 -1.28 7.40 17.79
C CYS A 123 -1.88 6.31 18.70
N GLN A 124 -1.21 5.95 19.80
CA GLN A 124 -1.64 4.87 20.70
C GLN A 124 -3.04 5.05 21.29
N SER A 125 -3.56 6.28 21.34
CA SER A 125 -4.94 6.57 21.75
C SER A 125 -5.98 6.44 20.61
N LEU A 126 -5.52 6.43 19.36
CA LEU A 126 -6.35 6.34 18.16
C LEU A 126 -6.40 4.91 17.62
N VAL A 127 -5.30 4.17 17.72
CA VAL A 127 -5.14 2.79 17.26
C VAL A 127 -4.49 1.98 18.37
N ASP A 128 -5.09 0.84 18.73
CA ASP A 128 -4.53 -0.05 19.76
C ASP A 128 -3.21 -0.68 19.25
N PRO A 129 -2.07 -0.46 19.93
CA PRO A 129 -0.78 -1.00 19.51
C PRO A 129 -0.62 -2.51 19.74
N THR A 130 -1.48 -3.14 20.54
CA THR A 130 -1.26 -4.49 21.09
C THR A 130 -1.05 -5.53 19.99
N SER A 131 -2.00 -5.62 19.06
CA SER A 131 -1.95 -6.60 17.97
C SER A 131 -0.78 -6.36 17.02
N PHE A 132 -0.42 -5.09 16.77
CA PHE A 132 0.72 -4.72 15.94
C PHE A 132 2.06 -5.06 16.61
N TYR A 133 2.16 -4.86 17.93
CA TYR A 133 3.33 -5.25 18.71
C TYR A 133 3.53 -6.77 18.68
N ASP A 134 2.47 -7.53 18.95
CA ASP A 134 2.52 -9.00 18.98
C ASP A 134 2.87 -9.57 17.59
N ALA A 135 2.29 -9.02 16.52
CA ALA A 135 2.63 -9.37 15.15
C ALA A 135 4.10 -9.05 14.84
N CYS A 136 4.58 -7.86 15.21
CA CYS A 136 5.98 -7.47 15.02
C CYS A 136 6.93 -8.44 15.71
N VAL A 137 6.65 -8.83 16.96
CA VAL A 137 7.49 -9.77 17.72
C VAL A 137 7.47 -11.15 17.08
N SER A 138 6.28 -11.64 16.69
CA SER A 138 6.12 -12.91 16.00
C SER A 138 6.92 -12.97 14.70
N ASP A 139 6.76 -11.97 13.82
CA ASP A 139 7.44 -11.90 12.53
C ASP A 139 8.96 -11.77 12.70
N SER A 140 9.39 -10.93 13.64
CA SER A 140 10.80 -10.74 13.99
C SER A 140 11.44 -11.96 14.61
N CYS A 141 10.67 -12.90 15.19
CA CYS A 141 11.18 -14.20 15.62
C CYS A 141 11.20 -15.22 14.49
N ALA A 142 10.22 -15.17 13.57
CA ALA A 142 10.06 -16.10 12.47
C ALA A 142 11.09 -15.90 11.34
N CYS A 143 11.48 -14.66 11.06
CA CYS A 143 12.36 -14.36 9.92
C CYS A 143 13.83 -14.64 10.25
N ASP A 144 14.27 -15.89 10.29
CA ASP A 144 15.59 -16.35 10.79
C ASP A 144 16.72 -16.40 9.73
N GLY A 145 16.49 -15.81 8.55
CA GLY A 145 17.43 -15.79 7.42
C GLY A 145 18.07 -14.42 7.13
N GLU A 146 18.80 -14.29 6.02
CA GLU A 146 19.26 -12.98 5.54
C GLU A 146 18.04 -12.11 5.19
N GLY A 147 17.76 -11.09 6.01
CA GLY A 147 16.57 -10.24 5.86
C GLY A 147 15.85 -9.84 7.14
N ASP A 148 16.33 -10.24 8.33
CA ASP A 148 15.76 -9.91 9.65
C ASP A 148 15.18 -8.49 9.81
N CYS A 149 15.91 -7.49 9.32
CA CYS A 149 15.50 -6.09 9.41
C CYS A 149 14.24 -5.80 8.58
N GLU A 150 13.99 -6.53 7.50
CA GLU A 150 12.87 -6.32 6.60
C GLU A 150 11.53 -6.65 7.25
N CYS A 151 11.44 -7.77 7.97
CA CYS A 151 10.20 -8.17 8.66
C CYS A 151 9.84 -7.18 9.76
N TYR A 152 10.83 -6.79 10.58
CA TYR A 152 10.67 -5.75 11.59
C TYR A 152 10.18 -4.43 10.97
N CYS A 153 10.85 -3.94 9.91
CA CYS A 153 10.49 -2.67 9.28
C CYS A 153 9.10 -2.70 8.64
N THR A 154 8.69 -3.85 8.11
CA THR A 154 7.36 -4.04 7.50
C THR A 154 6.27 -4.00 8.56
N ALA A 155 6.46 -4.70 9.68
CA ALA A 155 5.52 -4.69 10.80
C ALA A 155 5.35 -3.30 11.43
N VAL A 156 6.45 -2.55 11.65
CA VAL A 156 6.36 -1.18 12.17
C VAL A 156 5.72 -0.22 11.14
N ALA A 157 6.00 -0.41 9.85
CA ALA A 157 5.38 0.38 8.79
C ALA A 157 3.85 0.15 8.73
N ALA A 158 3.37 -1.07 8.99
CA ALA A 158 1.94 -1.36 9.04
C ALA A 158 1.24 -0.57 10.15
N TYR A 159 1.83 -0.50 11.35
CA TYR A 159 1.28 0.33 12.42
C TYR A 159 1.32 1.82 12.09
N ALA A 160 2.42 2.31 11.49
CA ALA A 160 2.50 3.70 11.02
C ALA A 160 1.46 4.03 9.94
N ALA A 161 1.12 3.08 9.06
CA ALA A 161 0.07 3.25 8.06
C ALA A 161 -1.31 3.36 8.71
N ALA A 162 -1.62 2.50 9.70
CA ALA A 162 -2.87 2.58 10.47
C ALA A 162 -2.97 3.90 11.24
N CYS A 163 -1.88 4.36 11.85
CA CYS A 163 -1.81 5.69 12.48
C CYS A 163 -2.12 6.82 11.50
N ASN A 164 -1.52 6.78 10.31
CA ASN A 164 -1.74 7.79 9.29
C ASN A 164 -3.21 7.83 8.83
N GLU A 165 -3.84 6.66 8.66
CA GLU A 165 -5.27 6.56 8.32
C GLU A 165 -6.18 7.09 9.45
N ALA A 166 -5.78 6.91 10.70
CA ALA A 166 -6.43 7.50 11.87
C ALA A 166 -6.12 9.00 12.06
N GLY A 167 -5.31 9.62 11.19
CA GLY A 167 -4.98 11.04 11.22
C GLY A 167 -3.74 11.42 12.03
N ALA A 168 -2.95 10.44 12.49
CA ALA A 168 -1.68 10.67 13.19
C ALA A 168 -0.48 10.35 12.31
N CYS A 169 0.19 11.39 11.81
CA CYS A 169 1.41 11.25 11.03
C CYS A 169 2.64 11.05 11.94
N ILE A 170 3.29 9.87 11.87
CA ILE A 170 4.40 9.50 12.75
C ILE A 170 5.74 9.43 12.01
N HIS A 171 6.72 10.21 12.45
CA HIS A 171 8.10 10.17 11.96
C HIS A 171 8.92 9.13 12.75
N TRP A 172 8.84 7.86 12.36
CA TRP A 172 9.47 6.75 13.12
C TRP A 172 10.79 6.23 12.55
N ARG A 173 11.06 6.47 11.25
CA ARG A 173 12.32 6.04 10.60
C ARG A 173 13.48 6.93 10.99
N SER A 174 14.67 6.36 11.05
CA SER A 174 15.93 7.08 11.29
C SER A 174 17.10 6.39 10.58
N PRO A 175 18.31 7.00 10.51
CA PRO A 175 19.48 6.34 9.93
C PRO A 175 19.83 4.98 10.56
N LYS A 176 19.38 4.72 11.80
CA LYS A 176 19.60 3.45 12.51
C LYS A 176 18.37 2.54 12.52
N ILE A 177 17.18 3.07 12.22
CA ILE A 177 15.91 2.34 12.30
C ILE A 177 15.24 2.44 10.94
N CYS A 178 15.29 1.33 10.20
CA CYS A 178 14.62 1.19 8.91
C CYS A 178 14.91 2.36 7.95
N PRO A 179 16.19 2.65 7.65
CA PRO A 179 16.56 3.80 6.83
C PRO A 179 15.97 3.69 5.42
N LEU A 180 15.67 4.85 4.84
CA LEU A 180 15.32 5.00 3.43
C LEU A 180 16.31 5.97 2.78
N PHE A 181 16.72 5.64 1.56
CA PHE A 181 17.71 6.40 0.80
C PHE A 181 17.00 7.19 -0.30
N CYS A 182 16.17 8.17 0.08
CA CYS A 182 15.43 8.99 -0.88
C CYS A 182 16.35 9.93 -1.67
N ASP A 183 17.48 10.33 -1.07
CA ASP A 183 18.50 11.19 -1.66
C ASP A 183 19.25 10.52 -2.83
N TYR A 184 19.21 9.19 -2.93
CA TYR A 184 19.73 8.43 -4.05
C TYR A 184 19.20 8.91 -5.41
N TYR A 185 17.97 9.44 -5.44
CA TYR A 185 17.31 9.91 -6.66
C TYR A 185 17.63 11.38 -7.01
N ASN A 186 18.34 12.10 -6.14
CA ASN A 186 18.75 13.47 -6.44
C ASN A 186 19.94 13.49 -7.41
N SER A 187 19.91 14.40 -8.39
CA SER A 187 21.11 14.72 -9.17
C SER A 187 22.15 15.41 -8.29
N LEU A 188 23.41 15.43 -8.74
CA LEU A 188 24.51 16.11 -8.04
C LEU A 188 24.17 17.60 -7.81
N GLY A 189 24.05 17.99 -6.53
CA GLY A 189 23.77 19.36 -6.13
C GLY A 189 22.27 19.72 -6.03
N GLU A 190 21.38 18.78 -6.34
CA GLU A 190 19.93 18.94 -6.20
C GLU A 190 19.41 18.33 -4.90
N CYS A 191 18.22 18.74 -4.47
CA CYS A 191 17.62 18.33 -3.21
C CYS A 191 16.09 18.30 -3.33
N GLU A 192 15.58 17.50 -4.26
CA GLU A 192 14.15 17.42 -4.61
C GLU A 192 13.48 16.22 -3.95
N TRP A 193 14.17 15.09 -3.89
CA TRP A 193 13.69 13.85 -3.29
C TRP A 193 13.94 13.84 -1.78
N HIS A 194 12.86 13.81 -1.03
CA HIS A 194 12.86 13.79 0.43
C HIS A 194 11.95 12.71 0.98
N TYR A 195 12.35 12.12 2.10
CA TYR A 195 11.48 11.23 2.84
C TYR A 195 10.35 12.04 3.48
N ASN A 196 9.11 11.73 3.10
CA ASN A 196 7.92 12.21 3.77
C ASN A 196 7.16 11.00 4.36
N PRO A 197 7.09 10.86 5.70
CA PRO A 197 6.58 9.64 6.35
C PRO A 197 5.11 9.33 6.06
N CYS A 198 4.34 10.35 5.69
CA CYS A 198 2.88 10.25 5.54
C CYS A 198 2.43 10.55 4.11
N GLY A 199 3.40 10.66 3.19
CA GLY A 199 3.18 11.09 1.82
C GLY A 199 3.01 12.61 1.69
N ALA A 200 3.22 13.12 0.47
CA ALA A 200 2.87 14.49 0.14
C ALA A 200 1.35 14.59 -0.04
N GLN A 201 0.74 15.63 0.54
CA GLN A 201 -0.68 15.94 0.28
C GLN A 201 -0.82 16.40 -1.17
N CYS A 202 -1.57 15.65 -1.99
CA CYS A 202 -2.02 16.02 -3.33
C CYS A 202 -0.88 16.49 -4.26
N MET A 203 0.12 15.64 -4.50
CA MET A 203 1.15 15.91 -5.52
C MET A 203 0.53 15.76 -6.91
N GLN A 204 0.62 16.80 -7.73
CA GLN A 204 0.21 16.73 -9.12
C GLN A 204 1.21 15.87 -9.89
N THR A 205 0.70 14.88 -10.62
CA THR A 205 1.52 14.02 -11.48
C THR A 205 1.08 14.13 -12.93
N CYS A 206 1.92 13.71 -13.86
CA CYS A 206 1.54 13.72 -15.28
C CYS A 206 0.35 12.79 -15.56
N ARG A 207 0.23 11.70 -14.81
CA ARG A 207 -0.92 10.78 -14.93
C ARG A 207 -2.15 11.24 -14.12
N ASN A 208 -2.00 12.19 -13.18
CA ASN A 208 -3.08 12.76 -12.38
C ASN A 208 -2.94 14.29 -12.18
N PRO A 209 -3.13 15.09 -13.23
CA PRO A 209 -2.94 16.53 -13.16
C PRO A 209 -4.08 17.27 -12.44
N SER A 210 -5.21 16.58 -12.17
CA SER A 210 -6.45 17.16 -11.65
C SER A 210 -6.53 17.22 -10.13
N GLU A 211 -5.57 16.65 -9.39
CA GLU A 211 -5.55 16.79 -7.94
C GLU A 211 -5.21 18.24 -7.55
N LEU A 212 -6.17 18.90 -6.88
CA LEU A 212 -6.07 20.29 -6.48
C LEU A 212 -5.16 20.40 -5.24
N GLY A 213 -3.85 20.38 -5.46
CA GLY A 213 -2.90 20.74 -4.42
C GLY A 213 -3.04 22.21 -4.06
N TYR A 214 -3.30 22.52 -2.78
CA TYR A 214 -3.26 23.89 -2.29
C TYR A 214 -1.82 24.43 -2.42
N PHE A 215 -1.64 25.36 -3.36
CA PHE A 215 -0.60 26.39 -3.43
C PHE A 215 0.82 26.05 -2.96
N ILE A 216 1.69 25.68 -3.90
CA ILE A 216 3.04 26.24 -3.97
C ILE A 216 3.33 26.56 -5.45
N LYS A 217 3.70 27.80 -5.76
CA LYS A 217 4.26 28.16 -7.07
C LYS A 217 5.64 27.49 -7.20
N VAL A 218 5.66 26.24 -7.63
CA VAL A 218 6.86 25.54 -8.07
C VAL A 218 6.95 25.72 -9.59
N TYR A 219 8.15 26.01 -10.11
CA TYR A 219 8.38 26.15 -11.55
C TYR A 219 8.11 24.84 -12.34
N PHE A 220 8.12 23.69 -11.63
CA PHE A 220 7.84 22.34 -12.13
C PHE A 220 6.86 21.62 -11.20
N PRO A 221 5.55 21.92 -11.29
CA PRO A 221 4.58 21.42 -10.32
C PRO A 221 4.15 19.97 -10.57
N TYR A 222 4.50 19.37 -11.72
CA TYR A 222 4.10 18.01 -12.08
C TYR A 222 5.25 17.03 -11.94
N PHE A 223 4.99 15.90 -11.29
CA PHE A 223 5.93 14.79 -11.24
C PHE A 223 5.64 13.80 -12.38
N ASP A 224 6.60 13.60 -13.29
CA ASP A 224 6.55 12.58 -14.34
C ASP A 224 6.97 11.23 -13.72
N GLU A 225 6.00 10.33 -13.53
CA GLU A 225 6.23 9.06 -12.85
C GLU A 225 7.09 8.06 -13.65
N ASP A 226 7.14 8.20 -14.98
CA ASP A 226 7.90 7.29 -15.84
C ASP A 226 9.37 7.72 -15.92
N LYS A 227 9.62 9.04 -15.94
CA LYS A 227 10.98 9.62 -15.97
C LYS A 227 11.56 9.91 -14.58
N MET A 228 10.74 9.84 -13.54
CA MET A 228 11.10 10.15 -12.14
C MET A 228 11.67 11.56 -11.97
N LYS A 229 11.04 12.57 -12.60
CA LYS A 229 11.48 13.97 -12.56
C LYS A 229 10.32 14.95 -12.42
N CYS A 230 10.58 16.08 -11.77
CA CYS A 230 9.68 17.23 -11.84
C CYS A 230 9.77 17.84 -13.24
N VAL A 231 8.63 18.06 -13.88
CA VAL A 231 8.53 18.58 -15.24
C VAL A 231 7.52 19.72 -15.32
N THR A 232 7.57 20.43 -16.45
CA THR A 232 6.51 21.39 -16.79
C THR A 232 5.24 20.65 -17.19
N LYS A 233 4.11 21.37 -17.26
CA LYS A 233 2.86 20.77 -17.69
C LYS A 233 2.93 20.27 -19.15
N GLU A 234 3.65 21.01 -19.98
CA GLU A 234 3.81 20.76 -21.41
C GLU A 234 4.62 19.49 -21.68
N ASP A 235 5.58 19.19 -20.81
CA ASP A 235 6.46 18.03 -20.87
C ASP A 235 5.78 16.73 -20.40
N CYS A 236 4.62 16.81 -19.75
CA CYS A 236 3.82 15.63 -19.37
C CYS A 236 3.19 14.92 -20.59
N GLY A 237 2.82 15.66 -21.63
CA GLY A 237 2.12 15.11 -22.79
C GLY A 237 0.74 14.51 -22.47
N CYS A 238 0.36 13.46 -23.19
CA CYS A 238 -0.91 12.73 -23.07
C CYS A 238 -0.68 11.25 -22.82
N PHE A 239 -1.69 10.55 -22.29
CA PHE A 239 -1.64 9.10 -22.11
C PHE A 239 -2.77 8.42 -22.87
N VAL A 240 -2.43 7.40 -23.67
CA VAL A 240 -3.40 6.45 -24.26
C VAL A 240 -3.15 5.09 -23.65
N GLY A 241 -4.06 4.67 -22.75
CA GLY A 241 -3.80 3.55 -21.86
C GLY A 241 -2.62 3.86 -20.93
N GLU A 242 -1.58 3.01 -20.97
CA GLU A 242 -0.35 3.16 -20.18
C GLU A 242 0.79 3.88 -20.94
N ILE A 243 0.58 4.21 -22.22
CA ILE A 243 1.63 4.77 -23.08
C ILE A 243 1.56 6.30 -23.05
N GLN A 244 2.67 6.94 -22.67
CA GLN A 244 2.86 8.39 -22.74
C GLN A 244 3.22 8.81 -24.19
N TYR A 245 2.57 9.87 -24.66
CA TYR A 245 2.84 10.54 -25.92
C TYR A 245 3.20 11.98 -25.65
N SER A 246 4.29 12.46 -26.22
CA SER A 246 4.70 13.86 -26.15
C SER A 246 3.76 14.74 -26.96
N THR A 247 3.64 16.00 -26.56
CA THR A 247 2.86 17.02 -27.28
C THR A 247 3.25 17.06 -28.77
N GLY A 248 2.25 16.97 -29.66
CA GLY A 248 2.45 16.95 -31.11
C GLY A 248 2.76 15.58 -31.73
N GLN A 249 2.84 14.51 -30.94
CA GLN A 249 2.89 13.14 -31.49
C GLN A 249 1.50 12.66 -31.93
N ASP A 250 1.46 11.86 -32.99
CA ASP A 250 0.26 11.16 -33.41
C ASP A 250 -0.06 10.03 -32.41
N VAL A 251 -1.28 10.04 -31.87
CA VAL A 251 -1.78 8.97 -31.02
C VAL A 251 -2.57 7.95 -31.87
N PRO A 252 -2.86 6.74 -31.36
CA PRO A 252 -3.62 5.73 -32.11
C PRO A 252 -5.09 6.12 -32.40
N THR A 253 -5.56 7.24 -31.86
CA THR A 253 -6.84 7.86 -32.21
C THR A 253 -6.63 8.81 -33.39
N THR A 254 -7.68 9.26 -34.07
CA THR A 254 -7.57 10.22 -35.20
C THR A 254 -7.16 11.64 -34.78
N GLU A 255 -6.73 11.83 -33.54
CA GLU A 255 -6.42 13.12 -32.93
C GLU A 255 -4.91 13.15 -32.63
N SER A 256 -4.27 14.31 -32.69
CA SER A 256 -2.88 14.44 -32.22
C SER A 256 -2.88 14.66 -30.71
N CYS A 257 -1.80 14.29 -30.00
CA CYS A 257 -1.69 14.57 -28.57
C CYS A 257 -1.65 16.10 -28.33
N GLN A 258 -2.74 16.61 -27.76
CA GLN A 258 -2.90 17.99 -27.31
C GLN A 258 -2.86 18.06 -25.78
N THR A 259 -2.36 19.18 -25.26
CA THR A 259 -2.41 19.45 -23.82
C THR A 259 -3.87 19.51 -23.35
N TRP A 260 -4.14 19.09 -22.11
CA TRP A 260 -5.49 18.93 -21.49
C TRP A 260 -6.32 20.25 -21.33
N TYR A 261 -6.20 21.23 -22.23
CA TYR A 261 -6.87 22.53 -22.14
C TYR A 261 -7.56 22.99 -23.43
N GLU A 262 -8.14 22.07 -24.20
CA GLU A 262 -9.05 22.44 -25.30
C GLU A 262 -10.48 21.88 -25.17
N LEU A 263 -11.02 21.81 -23.94
CA LEU A 263 -12.47 21.78 -23.73
C LEU A 263 -12.88 22.83 -22.69
N GLN A 264 -12.69 24.10 -23.04
CA GLN A 264 -13.61 25.16 -22.61
C GLN A 264 -14.55 25.46 -23.77
N VAL A 265 -15.76 24.90 -23.71
CA VAL A 265 -16.98 25.50 -24.29
C VAL A 265 -18.05 25.45 -23.21
#